data_AF-A0A915Z995-F1
#
_entry.id   AF-A0A915Z995-F1
#
_cell.length_a   1.000
_cell.length_b   1.000
_cell.length_c   1.000
_cell.angle_alpha   90.00
_cell.angle_beta   90.00
_cell.angle_gamma   90.00
#
_symmetry.space_group_name_H-M   'P 1'
#
loop_
_entity.id
_entity.type
_entity.pdbx_description
1 polymer ?
#
loop_
_entity_poly.entity_id
_entity_poly.type
_entity_poly.pdbx_seq_one_letter_code
_entity_poly.pdbx_strand_id
1 'polypeptide(L)'
;MLGVSKNDDNNLSDDSLASDDERIINKKLSPDVWEFFQKIQDEESWLITNYKCILCAKLYSSSNLTFTLRCHLIKKHSSHYKKPETRQITLRFKPYSPSKSKPITDSLVDFVTTDLQPFTIVENPEFKLLINKLNSRYILPCRQTLKKKFIENYKMRKNVLINEVSQLG
;
A
#
# COMPACT_ATOMS: atom_id res chain seq x y z
N MET A 1 7.32 47.84 -27.12
CA MET A 1 6.66 46.65 -26.54
C MET A 1 7.70 45.54 -26.54
N LEU A 2 8.21 45.21 -25.35
CA LEU A 2 9.10 44.09 -24.98
C LEU A 2 10.39 43.87 -25.79
N GLY A 3 11.47 44.46 -25.29
CA GLY A 3 12.81 43.88 -25.39
C GLY A 3 13.14 43.10 -24.12
N VAL A 4 13.92 42.02 -24.23
CA VAL A 4 14.59 41.38 -23.09
C VAL A 4 16.01 41.02 -23.49
N SER A 5 16.94 41.52 -22.68
CA SER A 5 18.39 41.37 -22.73
C SER A 5 18.87 40.06 -22.10
N LYS A 6 19.89 39.47 -22.72
CA LYS A 6 21.20 39.01 -22.19
C LYS A 6 21.38 38.68 -20.69
N ASN A 7 22.10 37.54 -20.52
CA ASN A 7 23.16 37.23 -19.55
C ASN A 7 22.72 36.94 -18.11
N ASP A 8 23.42 36.15 -17.29
CA ASP A 8 24.46 35.11 -17.36
C ASP A 8 24.63 34.65 -15.89
N ASP A 9 25.34 33.53 -15.70
CA ASP A 9 26.25 33.25 -14.58
C ASP A 9 25.93 32.17 -13.53
N ASN A 10 26.92 31.24 -13.51
CA ASN A 10 27.41 30.35 -12.45
C ASN A 10 26.82 28.92 -12.44
N ASN A 11 27.39 27.92 -13.14
CA ASN A 11 28.76 27.36 -13.09
C ASN A 11 29.11 26.76 -11.72
N LEU A 12 29.10 25.42 -11.59
CA LEU A 12 30.30 24.62 -11.30
C LEU A 12 30.00 23.10 -11.33
N SER A 13 30.91 22.39 -11.98
CA SER A 13 31.12 20.95 -12.15
C SER A 13 31.26 20.14 -10.84
N ASP A 14 30.89 18.86 -10.87
CA ASP A 14 31.73 17.69 -10.51
C ASP A 14 30.86 16.41 -10.65
N ASP A 15 31.01 15.62 -11.70
CA ASP A 15 31.87 14.43 -11.76
C ASP A 15 31.69 13.48 -10.57
N SER A 16 30.83 12.46 -10.71
CA SER A 16 31.17 11.09 -10.28
C SER A 16 30.17 10.06 -10.83
N LEU A 17 30.62 9.44 -11.93
CA LEU A 17 30.46 8.04 -12.31
C LEU A 17 29.82 7.12 -11.24
N ALA A 18 28.61 6.64 -11.52
CA ALA A 18 28.19 5.32 -11.06
C ALA A 18 27.89 4.50 -12.31
N SER A 19 28.86 3.64 -12.65
CA SER A 19 28.85 2.70 -13.76
C SER A 19 27.52 1.97 -13.91
N ASP A 20 26.98 2.00 -15.13
CA ASP A 20 25.80 1.26 -15.58
C ASP A 20 26.05 -0.27 -15.74
N ASP A 21 27.16 -0.79 -15.21
CA ASP A 21 27.46 -2.22 -15.17
C ASP A 21 27.09 -2.85 -13.83
N GLU A 22 25.83 -3.26 -13.74
CA GLU A 22 25.38 -4.55 -13.16
C GLU A 22 23.87 -4.51 -12.98
N ARG A 23 23.14 -4.52 -14.10
CA ARG A 23 21.75 -5.00 -14.09
C ARG A 23 21.78 -6.51 -13.92
N ILE A 24 22.15 -7.00 -12.73
CA ILE A 24 21.94 -8.39 -12.33
C ILE A 24 20.44 -8.64 -12.38
N ILE A 25 20.06 -9.36 -13.42
CA ILE A 25 18.72 -9.81 -13.78
C ILE A 25 18.22 -10.72 -12.66
N ASN A 26 17.64 -10.15 -11.61
CA ASN A 26 16.85 -10.88 -10.63
C ASN A 26 15.56 -10.10 -10.32
N LYS A 27 14.77 -9.84 -11.37
CA LYS A 27 13.39 -9.38 -11.23
C LYS A 27 12.55 -10.55 -10.71
N LYS A 28 12.25 -10.47 -9.41
CA LYS A 28 11.54 -11.42 -8.55
C LYS A 28 10.33 -12.11 -9.22
N LEU A 29 10.49 -13.43 -9.37
CA LEU A 29 9.51 -14.53 -9.34
C LEU A 29 8.19 -14.45 -10.15
N SER A 30 8.19 -15.19 -11.26
CA SER A 30 7.03 -15.96 -11.73
C SER A 30 7.48 -17.38 -12.11
N PRO A 31 7.82 -18.24 -11.12
CA PRO A 31 8.30 -19.60 -11.41
C PRO A 31 7.31 -20.38 -12.29
N ASP A 32 6.02 -20.11 -12.13
CA ASP A 32 4.92 -20.67 -12.94
C ASP A 32 5.07 -20.43 -14.45
N VAL A 33 5.66 -19.31 -14.84
CA VAL A 33 5.90 -18.97 -16.25
C VAL A 33 7.21 -19.59 -16.72
N TRP A 34 8.26 -19.53 -15.89
CA TRP A 34 9.61 -19.90 -16.30
C TRP A 34 9.80 -21.40 -16.56
N GLU A 35 8.98 -22.27 -15.98
CA GLU A 35 8.96 -23.71 -16.30
C GLU A 35 8.73 -23.99 -17.80
N PHE A 36 8.13 -23.06 -18.54
CA PHE A 36 7.81 -23.22 -19.95
C PHE A 36 8.78 -22.50 -20.90
N PHE A 37 9.85 -21.91 -20.38
CA PHE A 37 10.79 -21.12 -21.19
C PHE A 37 12.25 -21.51 -20.93
N GLN A 38 12.94 -21.86 -22.02
CA GLN A 38 14.38 -22.06 -22.04
C GLN A 38 15.10 -20.72 -22.25
N LYS A 39 16.14 -20.45 -21.47
CA LYS A 39 17.00 -19.28 -21.64
C LYS A 39 18.01 -19.54 -22.76
N ILE A 40 18.15 -18.60 -23.68
CA ILE A 40 19.18 -18.60 -24.71
C ILE A 40 20.19 -17.51 -24.34
N GLN A 41 21.43 -17.93 -24.19
CA GLN A 41 22.56 -17.07 -23.90
C GLN A 41 23.41 -16.92 -25.15
N ASP A 42 24.08 -15.78 -25.25
CA ASP A 42 25.19 -15.59 -26.18
C ASP A 42 26.45 -16.26 -25.62
N GLU A 43 27.18 -17.03 -26.44
CA GLU A 43 28.33 -17.83 -25.98
C GLU A 43 29.53 -16.97 -25.56
N GLU A 44 29.65 -15.77 -26.12
CA GLU A 44 30.77 -14.86 -25.87
C GLU A 44 30.46 -13.91 -24.71
N SER A 45 29.23 -13.40 -24.67
CA SER A 45 28.80 -12.43 -23.66
C SER A 45 28.19 -13.09 -22.41
N TRP A 46 27.81 -14.37 -22.45
CA TRP A 46 27.02 -15.08 -21.42
C TRP A 46 25.68 -14.43 -21.05
N LEU A 47 25.33 -13.33 -21.73
CA LEU A 47 24.10 -12.58 -21.52
C LEU A 47 22.92 -13.33 -22.11
N ILE A 48 21.80 -13.31 -21.39
CA ILE A 48 20.53 -13.84 -21.89
C ILE A 48 20.02 -12.90 -22.98
N THR A 49 20.01 -13.38 -24.22
CA THR A 49 19.52 -12.61 -25.36
C THR A 49 18.03 -12.87 -25.59
N ASN A 50 17.60 -14.12 -25.41
CA ASN A 50 16.25 -14.56 -25.74
C ASN A 50 15.74 -15.65 -24.80
N TYR A 51 14.41 -15.81 -24.79
CA TYR A 51 13.69 -16.91 -24.17
C TYR A 51 12.92 -17.68 -25.22
N LYS A 52 13.07 -19.00 -25.23
CA LYS A 52 12.39 -19.91 -26.14
C LYS A 52 11.30 -20.67 -25.40
N CYS A 53 10.06 -20.59 -25.89
CA CYS A 53 8.99 -21.41 -25.37
C CYS A 53 9.25 -22.90 -25.68
N ILE A 54 9.20 -23.77 -24.66
CA ILE A 54 9.44 -25.21 -24.85
C ILE A 54 8.29 -25.91 -25.57
N LEU A 55 7.09 -25.34 -25.59
CA LEU A 55 5.89 -25.95 -26.17
C LEU A 55 5.69 -25.65 -27.66
N CYS A 56 6.17 -24.50 -28.15
CA CYS A 56 6.01 -24.09 -29.55
C CYS A 56 7.27 -23.48 -30.20
N ALA A 57 8.41 -23.49 -29.50
CA ALA A 57 9.67 -22.92 -29.95
C ALA A 57 9.65 -21.40 -30.25
N LYS A 58 8.59 -20.67 -29.90
CA LYS A 58 8.53 -19.22 -30.12
C LYS A 58 9.58 -18.48 -29.29
N LEU A 59 10.29 -17.56 -29.94
CA LEU A 59 11.33 -16.73 -29.32
C LEU A 59 10.79 -15.39 -28.83
N TYR A 60 11.31 -14.95 -27.68
CA TYR A 60 11.04 -13.66 -27.06
C TYR A 60 12.36 -13.02 -26.64
N SER A 61 12.58 -11.75 -26.99
CA SER A 61 13.73 -10.97 -26.51
C SER A 61 13.78 -10.93 -24.98
N SER A 62 14.99 -10.89 -24.41
CA SER A 62 15.23 -10.79 -22.96
C SER A 62 14.62 -9.55 -22.29
N SER A 63 14.34 -8.50 -23.09
CA SER A 63 13.64 -7.29 -22.66
C SER A 63 12.14 -7.48 -22.42
N ASN A 64 11.54 -8.60 -22.88
CA ASN A 64 10.12 -8.84 -22.70
C ASN A 64 9.76 -9.05 -21.23
N LEU A 65 8.65 -8.45 -20.82
CA LEU A 65 8.09 -8.66 -19.49
C LEU A 65 7.54 -10.08 -19.35
N THR A 66 7.60 -10.62 -18.13
CA THR A 66 7.01 -11.93 -17.77
C THR A 66 5.50 -12.00 -18.08
N PHE A 67 4.82 -10.85 -18.13
CA PHE A 67 3.44 -10.73 -18.59
C PHE A 67 3.25 -11.19 -20.04
N THR A 68 4.15 -10.80 -20.95
CA THR A 68 4.08 -11.18 -22.37
C THR A 68 4.20 -12.69 -22.53
N LEU A 69 5.15 -13.30 -21.82
CA LEU A 69 5.35 -14.75 -21.78
C LEU A 69 4.14 -15.48 -21.21
N ARG A 70 3.56 -14.95 -20.12
CA ARG A 70 2.33 -15.47 -19.52
C ARG A 70 1.13 -15.39 -20.47
N CYS A 71 0.94 -14.25 -21.14
CA CYS A 71 -0.13 -14.08 -22.13
C CYS A 71 0.00 -15.07 -23.28
N HIS A 72 1.22 -15.37 -23.71
CA HIS A 72 1.47 -16.41 -24.70
C HIS A 72 0.99 -17.78 -24.21
N LEU A 73 1.38 -18.19 -23.00
CA LEU A 73 0.95 -19.46 -22.41
C LEU A 73 -0.57 -19.55 -22.28
N ILE A 74 -1.23 -18.50 -21.79
CA ILE A 74 -2.69 -18.45 -21.65
C ILE A 74 -3.39 -18.57 -23.02
N LYS A 75 -2.88 -17.92 -24.07
CA LYS A 75 -3.55 -17.86 -25.38
C LYS A 75 -3.26 -19.06 -26.28
N LYS A 76 -2.06 -19.60 -26.22
CA LYS A 76 -1.58 -20.65 -27.15
C LYS A 76 -1.39 -22.01 -26.49
N HIS A 77 -1.29 -22.04 -25.17
CA HIS A 77 -1.01 -23.25 -24.39
C HIS A 77 -1.94 -23.35 -23.17
N SER A 78 -3.21 -22.93 -23.30
CA SER A 78 -4.20 -23.00 -22.22
C SER A 78 -4.43 -24.40 -21.66
N SER A 79 -4.18 -25.44 -22.47
CA SER A 79 -4.21 -26.84 -22.06
C SER A 79 -3.05 -27.24 -21.14
N HIS A 80 -1.88 -26.61 -21.30
CA HIS A 80 -0.66 -26.94 -20.56
C HIS A 80 -0.32 -25.93 -19.46
N TYR A 81 -0.88 -24.71 -19.52
CA TYR A 81 -0.68 -23.67 -18.53
C TYR A 81 -2.00 -23.22 -17.92
N LYS A 82 -2.15 -23.48 -16.62
CA LYS A 82 -3.20 -22.89 -15.80
C LYS A 82 -2.58 -21.78 -14.97
N LYS A 83 -3.06 -20.56 -15.18
CA LYS A 83 -2.64 -19.43 -14.36
C LYS A 83 -2.90 -19.76 -12.89
N PRO A 84 -1.89 -19.67 -11.99
CA PRO A 84 -2.12 -19.84 -10.57
C PRO A 84 -3.21 -18.86 -10.14
N GLU A 85 -4.23 -19.36 -9.43
CA GLU A 85 -5.16 -18.47 -8.75
C GLU A 85 -4.34 -17.63 -7.76
N THR A 86 -4.23 -16.34 -8.02
CA THR A 86 -3.76 -15.38 -7.03
C THR A 86 -4.77 -15.40 -5.90
N ARG A 87 -4.57 -16.27 -4.91
CA ARG A 87 -5.15 -16.10 -3.58
C ARG A 87 -4.57 -14.79 -3.09
N GLN A 88 -5.30 -13.69 -3.26
CA GLN A 88 -5.06 -12.50 -2.45
C GLN A 88 -5.29 -12.97 -1.01
N ILE A 89 -4.22 -13.31 -0.32
CA ILE A 89 -4.27 -13.51 1.11
C ILE A 89 -4.57 -12.12 1.64
N THR A 90 -5.85 -11.86 1.95
CA THR A 90 -6.18 -10.74 2.80
C THR A 90 -5.40 -10.99 4.07
N LEU A 91 -4.32 -10.22 4.26
CA LEU A 91 -3.55 -10.24 5.50
C LEU A 91 -4.57 -9.89 6.59
N ARG A 92 -5.07 -10.91 7.30
CA ARG A 92 -5.98 -10.73 8.43
C ARG A 92 -5.16 -10.17 9.57
N PHE A 93 -4.99 -8.85 9.54
CA PHE A 93 -4.29 -8.16 10.60
C PHE A 93 -5.04 -8.36 11.91
N LYS A 94 -4.31 -8.75 12.95
CA LYS A 94 -4.86 -8.85 14.30
C LYS A 94 -5.44 -7.48 14.70
N PRO A 95 -6.66 -7.44 15.26
CA PRO A 95 -7.21 -6.20 15.81
C PRO A 95 -6.27 -5.58 16.83
N TYR A 96 -6.33 -4.25 16.97
CA TYR A 96 -5.57 -3.57 18.00
C TYR A 96 -5.91 -4.06 19.42
N SER A 97 -4.89 -4.08 20.28
CA SER A 97 -5.11 -4.18 21.72
C SER A 97 -5.89 -2.97 22.24
N PRO A 98 -6.60 -3.09 23.37
CA PRO A 98 -7.34 -1.97 23.98
C PRO A 98 -6.48 -0.72 24.19
N SER A 99 -5.20 -0.90 24.54
CA SER A 99 -4.24 0.20 24.71
C SER A 99 -3.98 1.00 23.43
N LYS A 100 -3.96 0.33 22.27
CA LYS A 100 -3.72 0.96 20.97
C LYS A 100 -5.00 1.52 20.34
N SER A 101 -6.16 0.90 20.60
CA SER A 101 -7.46 1.36 20.09
C SER A 101 -8.06 2.50 20.92
N LYS A 102 -7.70 2.62 22.20
CA LYS A 102 -8.15 3.70 23.09
C LYS A 102 -7.91 5.10 22.52
N PRO A 103 -6.69 5.52 22.15
CA PRO A 103 -6.46 6.88 21.63
C PRO A 103 -7.25 7.17 20.36
N ILE A 104 -7.38 6.20 19.45
CA ILE A 104 -8.19 6.33 18.23
C ILE A 104 -9.66 6.56 18.59
N THR A 105 -10.16 5.81 19.57
CA THR A 105 -11.55 5.93 20.02
C THR A 105 -11.80 7.23 20.75
N ASP A 106 -10.81 7.72 21.50
CA ASP A 106 -10.92 9.00 22.21
C ASP A 106 -10.95 10.15 21.21
N SER A 107 -10.14 10.12 20.14
CA SER A 107 -10.23 11.06 19.02
C SER A 107 -11.58 10.98 18.28
N LEU A 108 -12.16 9.78 18.14
CA LEU A 108 -13.49 9.63 17.57
C LEU A 108 -14.58 10.26 18.47
N VAL A 109 -14.46 10.13 19.79
CA VAL A 109 -15.35 10.82 20.74
C VAL A 109 -15.22 12.33 20.62
N ASP A 110 -13.98 12.85 20.52
CA ASP A 110 -13.75 14.29 20.35
C ASP A 110 -14.31 14.79 19.02
N PHE A 111 -14.14 14.07 17.90
CA PHE A 111 -14.79 14.40 16.62
C PHE A 111 -16.31 14.48 16.76
N VAL A 112 -16.93 13.46 17.35
CA VAL A 112 -18.39 13.44 17.52
C VAL A 112 -18.87 14.58 18.42
N THR A 113 -18.09 14.95 19.43
CA THR A 113 -18.45 15.98 20.41
C THR A 113 -18.24 17.39 19.86
N THR A 114 -17.07 17.67 19.29
CA THR A 114 -16.69 18.98 18.76
C THR A 114 -17.56 19.37 17.57
N ASP A 115 -17.80 18.43 16.65
CA ASP A 115 -18.58 18.67 15.44
C ASP A 115 -20.09 18.37 15.61
N LEU A 116 -20.53 18.17 16.86
CA LEU A 116 -21.92 17.86 17.24
C LEU A 116 -22.56 16.75 16.38
N GLN A 117 -21.75 15.76 15.98
CA GLN A 117 -22.22 14.68 15.12
C GLN A 117 -23.15 13.74 15.91
N PRO A 118 -24.11 13.09 15.25
CA PRO A 118 -24.90 12.07 15.90
C PRO A 118 -24.03 10.84 16.18
N PHE A 119 -24.20 10.22 17.35
CA PHE A 119 -23.50 8.96 17.68
C PHE A 119 -23.82 7.81 16.72
N THR A 120 -24.89 7.92 15.92
CA THR A 120 -25.24 6.96 14.87
C THR A 120 -24.28 7.00 13.67
N ILE A 121 -23.36 7.97 13.58
CA ILE A 121 -22.38 8.04 12.50
C ILE A 121 -21.54 6.75 12.39
N VAL A 122 -21.27 6.09 13.52
CA VAL A 122 -20.53 4.82 13.55
C VAL A 122 -21.33 3.63 13.00
N GLU A 123 -22.63 3.80 12.77
CA GLU A 123 -23.50 2.79 12.17
C GLU A 123 -23.61 2.96 10.65
N ASN A 124 -23.28 4.15 10.13
CA ASN A 124 -23.31 4.47 8.71
C ASN A 124 -22.36 3.55 7.90
N PRO A 125 -22.83 2.94 6.80
CA PRO A 125 -22.04 1.97 6.04
C PRO A 125 -20.82 2.61 5.34
N GLU A 126 -20.97 3.80 4.78
CA GLU A 126 -19.88 4.51 4.11
C GLU A 126 -18.82 4.96 5.10
N PHE A 127 -19.24 5.42 6.28
CA PHE A 127 -18.31 5.75 7.36
C PHE A 127 -17.53 4.52 7.84
N LYS A 128 -18.20 3.38 8.05
CA LYS A 128 -17.53 2.11 8.38
C LYS A 128 -16.52 1.71 7.31
N LEU A 129 -16.89 1.83 6.05
CA LEU A 129 -16.01 1.51 4.92
C LEU A 129 -14.78 2.43 4.89
N LEU A 130 -14.98 3.73 5.09
CA LEU A 130 -13.90 4.71 5.17
C LEU A 130 -12.92 4.36 6.28
N ILE A 131 -13.42 4.16 7.51
CA ILE A 131 -12.58 3.82 8.66
C ILE A 131 -11.84 2.49 8.45
N ASN A 132 -12.51 1.48 7.87
CA ASN A 132 -11.87 0.20 7.57
C ASN A 132 -10.75 0.33 6.53
N LYS A 133 -10.94 1.17 5.50
CA LYS A 133 -9.91 1.45 4.49
C LYS A 133 -8.73 2.22 5.06
N LEU A 134 -8.99 3.20 5.92
CA LEU A 134 -7.95 3.99 6.59
C LEU A 134 -7.17 3.14 7.60
N ASN A 135 -7.87 2.30 8.35
CA ASN A 135 -7.26 1.45 9.37
C ASN A 135 -8.05 0.16 9.61
N SER A 136 -7.67 -0.90 8.90
CA SER A 136 -8.33 -2.20 8.97
C SER A 136 -8.14 -2.94 10.30
N ARG A 137 -7.20 -2.51 11.15
CA ARG A 137 -6.95 -3.10 12.48
C ARG A 137 -7.80 -2.49 13.58
N TYR A 138 -8.39 -1.32 13.34
CA TYR A 138 -9.24 -0.65 14.29
C TYR A 138 -10.68 -1.19 14.19
N ILE A 139 -11.22 -1.61 15.34
CA ILE A 139 -12.62 -2.02 15.44
C ILE A 139 -13.42 -0.80 15.88
N LEU A 140 -14.26 -0.30 14.97
CA LEU A 140 -15.15 0.81 15.25
C LEU A 140 -16.14 0.43 16.36
N PRO A 141 -16.28 1.24 17.44
CA PRO A 141 -17.22 0.95 18.51
C PRO A 141 -18.67 1.10 18.01
N CYS A 142 -19.60 0.41 18.67
CA CYS A 142 -21.01 0.69 18.46
C CYS A 142 -21.42 2.02 19.13
N ARG A 143 -22.58 2.53 18.71
CA ARG A 143 -23.17 3.79 19.21
C ARG A 143 -23.23 3.83 20.74
N GLN A 144 -23.61 2.74 21.39
CA GLN A 144 -23.76 2.66 22.84
C GLN A 144 -22.41 2.77 23.54
N THR A 145 -21.39 2.08 23.03
CA THR A 145 -20.02 2.17 23.55
C THR A 145 -19.46 3.57 23.38
N LEU A 146 -19.69 4.21 22.22
CA LEU A 146 -19.24 5.57 21.98
C LEU A 146 -19.92 6.57 22.93
N LYS A 147 -21.24 6.46 23.11
CA LYS A 147 -22.00 7.27 24.07
C LYS A 147 -21.52 7.07 25.52
N LYS A 148 -21.23 5.82 25.92
CA LYS A 148 -20.71 5.52 27.26
C LYS A 148 -19.36 6.21 27.48
N LYS A 149 -18.42 6.10 26.54
CA LYS A 149 -17.12 6.77 26.60
C LYS A 149 -17.25 8.29 26.68
N PHE A 150 -18.15 8.88 25.91
CA PHE A 150 -18.44 10.31 26.01
C PHE A 150 -18.88 10.71 27.43
N ILE A 151 -19.84 9.99 28.01
CA ILE A 151 -20.33 10.27 29.37
C ILE A 151 -19.23 10.11 30.41
N GLU A 152 -18.39 9.08 30.29
CA GLU A 152 -17.23 8.86 31.18
C GLU A 152 -16.23 10.03 31.09
N ASN A 153 -15.88 10.44 29.88
CA ASN A 153 -14.98 11.57 29.65
C ASN A 153 -15.56 12.88 30.21
N TYR A 154 -16.86 13.12 30.01
CA TYR A 154 -17.55 14.30 30.54
C TYR A 154 -17.53 14.31 32.08
N LYS A 155 -17.88 13.19 32.72
CA LYS A 155 -17.88 13.07 34.19
C LYS A 155 -16.49 13.31 34.77
N MET A 156 -15.46 12.74 34.14
CA MET A 156 -14.07 12.94 34.54
C MET A 156 -13.68 14.42 34.46
N ARG A 157 -13.89 15.07 33.31
CA ARG A 157 -13.57 16.51 33.13
C ARG A 157 -14.36 17.39 34.10
N LYS A 158 -15.65 17.11 34.31
CA LYS A 158 -16.49 17.82 35.27
C LYS A 158 -15.95 17.71 36.70
N ASN A 159 -15.54 16.52 37.13
CA ASN A 159 -15.02 16.32 38.48
C ASN A 159 -13.68 17.05 38.69
N VAL A 160 -12.81 17.08 37.67
CA VAL A 160 -11.56 17.85 37.69
C VAL A 160 -11.87 19.33 37.92
N LEU A 161 -12.75 19.91 37.11
CA LEU A 161 -13.14 21.32 37.22
C LEU A 161 -13.78 21.65 38.57
N ILE A 162 -14.63 20.78 39.11
CA ILE A 162 -15.23 20.98 40.45
C ILE A 162 -14.14 21.05 41.51
N ASN A 163 -13.17 20.12 41.47
CA ASN A 163 -12.10 20.08 42.45
C ASN A 163 -11.18 21.31 42.36
N GLU A 164 -10.88 21.79 41.14
CA GLU A 164 -10.11 23.02 40.91
C GLU A 164 -10.84 24.24 41.47
N VAL A 165 -12.15 24.38 41.21
CA VAL A 165 -12.94 25.51 41.72
C VAL A 165 -13.06 25.47 43.24
N SER A 166 -13.19 24.28 43.85
CA SER A 166 -13.26 24.14 45.32
C SER A 166 -11.97 24.50 46.05
N GLN A 167 -10.81 24.53 45.37
CA GLN A 167 -9.53 24.94 45.98
C GLN A 167 -9.31 26.46 45.94
N LEU A 168 -10.15 27.20 45.21
CA LEU A 168 -10.04 28.65 45.04
C LEU A 168 -10.94 29.46 45.99
N GLY A 169 -11.90 28.83 46.65
CA GLY A 169 -12.81 29.45 47.62
C GLY A 169 -12.47 29.05 49.04
#